data_AF-A0A1S3W9P5-F1
#
_entry.id   AF-A0A1S3W9P5-F1
#
_cell.length_a   1.000
_cell.length_b   1.000
_cell.length_c   1.000
_cell.angle_alpha   90.00
_cell.angle_beta   90.00
_cell.angle_gamma   90.00
#
_symmetry.space_group_name_H-M   'P 1'
#
loop_
_entity.id
_entity.type
_entity.pdbx_description
1 polymer ?
#
loop_
_entity_poly.entity_id
_entity_poly.type
_entity_poly.pdbx_seq_one_letter_code
_entity_poly.pdbx_strand_id
1 'polypeptide(L)'
;MKSMAQLAVLSRRWRPSEMKLDPFQEVVLESSSVEELREKLCEISGIPLEDLEFAKGKGTFPCDISVLDIHQDLDWNPKVSTLNVWPLYICDDGAVIFYRDKTEELMELTDEQRNELMKKESSRLQKTGHRVTYSPRKEKALKIYLDGAPNKDATQD
;
A
#
# COMPACT_ATOMS: atom_id res chain seq x y z
N MET A 1 -0.24 -21.85 23.17
CA MET A 1 -0.45 -21.65 21.72
C MET A 1 0.37 -20.42 21.35
N LYS A 2 1.43 -20.53 20.54
CA LYS A 2 2.16 -19.34 20.10
C LYS A 2 1.16 -18.51 19.30
N SER A 3 0.92 -17.26 19.71
CA SER A 3 0.34 -16.26 18.81
C SER A 3 1.22 -16.28 17.56
N MET A 4 0.70 -16.79 16.43
CA MET A 4 1.36 -16.53 15.15
C MET A 4 1.29 -15.02 14.97
N ALA A 5 2.44 -14.37 14.79
CA ALA A 5 2.47 -12.95 14.53
C ALA A 5 1.89 -12.76 13.12
N GLN A 6 0.60 -12.46 13.06
CA GLN A 6 -0.04 -12.01 11.82
C GLN A 6 0.67 -10.75 11.36
N LEU A 7 0.80 -10.59 10.05
CA LEU A 7 1.46 -9.46 9.41
C LEU A 7 0.51 -8.85 8.38
N ALA A 8 0.10 -7.60 8.61
CA ALA A 8 -0.73 -6.84 7.69
C ALA A 8 0.14 -5.99 6.75
N VAL A 9 0.05 -6.23 5.45
CA VAL A 9 0.72 -5.43 4.41
C VAL A 9 -0.30 -4.68 3.55
N LEU A 10 0.08 -3.53 3.02
CA LEU A 10 -0.75 -2.74 2.10
C LEU A 10 -0.30 -3.01 0.67
N SER A 11 -1.09 -3.79 -0.06
CA SER A 11 -0.84 -4.09 -1.45
C SER A 11 -1.42 -3.04 -2.40
N ARG A 12 -0.78 -2.84 -3.56
CA ARG A 12 -1.24 -1.91 -4.59
C ARG A 12 -0.89 -2.44 -5.98
N ARG A 13 -1.90 -2.61 -6.84
CA ARG A 13 -1.67 -3.10 -8.21
C ARG A 13 -1.12 -1.98 -9.10
N TRP A 14 -0.04 -2.28 -9.79
CA TRP A 14 0.45 -1.51 -10.93
C TRP A 14 -0.14 -2.10 -12.21
N ARG A 15 -0.74 -1.23 -13.05
CA ARG A 15 -1.31 -1.57 -14.37
C ARG A 15 -0.47 -0.90 -15.47
N PRO A 16 0.60 -1.56 -15.96
CA PRO A 16 1.44 -1.05 -17.04
C PRO A 16 0.67 -0.52 -18.26
N SER A 17 -0.40 -1.20 -18.67
CA SER A 17 -1.18 -0.87 -19.87
C SER A 17 -2.05 0.38 -19.70
N GLU A 18 -2.31 0.79 -18.46
CA GLU A 18 -3.11 1.97 -18.14
C GLU A 18 -2.28 3.14 -17.59
N MET A 19 -1.01 2.90 -17.28
CA MET A 19 -0.14 3.80 -16.52
C MET A 19 -0.78 4.25 -15.20
N LYS A 20 -1.36 3.31 -14.45
CA LYS A 20 -2.10 3.59 -13.20
C LYS A 20 -1.76 2.64 -12.07
N LEU A 21 -1.92 3.17 -10.86
CA LEU A 21 -1.91 2.41 -9.62
C LEU A 21 -3.32 2.32 -9.05
N ASP A 22 -3.78 1.10 -8.81
CA ASP A 22 -5.07 0.84 -8.15
C ASP A 22 -5.06 1.37 -6.69
N PRO A 23 -6.21 1.46 -6.02
CA PRO A 23 -6.26 1.76 -4.58
C PRO A 23 -5.51 0.73 -3.74
N PHE A 24 -5.10 1.13 -2.53
CA PHE A 24 -4.50 0.20 -1.56
C PHE A 24 -5.51 -0.86 -1.13
N GLN A 25 -5.03 -2.08 -0.95
CA GLN A 25 -5.78 -3.20 -0.38
C GLN A 25 -4.94 -3.86 0.71
N GLU A 26 -5.50 -4.02 1.89
CA GLU A 26 -4.85 -4.71 2.99
C GLU A 26 -4.83 -6.22 2.74
N VAL A 27 -3.67 -6.83 2.98
CA VAL A 27 -3.47 -8.28 2.93
C VAL A 27 -2.89 -8.70 4.27
N VAL A 28 -3.60 -9.58 4.98
CA VAL A 28 -3.16 -10.16 6.24
C VAL A 28 -2.54 -11.52 5.96
N LEU A 29 -1.31 -11.71 6.45
CA LEU A 29 -0.53 -12.94 6.34
C LEU A 29 -0.45 -13.62 7.71
N GLU A 30 -0.67 -14.93 7.74
CA GLU A 30 -0.51 -15.77 8.93
C GLU A 30 0.95 -16.18 9.15
N SER A 31 1.76 -16.12 8.09
CA SER A 31 3.20 -16.41 8.10
C SER A 31 3.99 -15.31 7.38
N SER A 32 5.23 -15.08 7.81
CA SER A 32 6.16 -14.13 7.16
C SER A 32 6.84 -14.75 5.92
N SER A 33 6.05 -15.40 5.04
CA SER A 33 6.53 -16.09 3.85
C SER A 33 6.17 -15.34 2.56
N VAL A 34 7.06 -15.43 1.57
CA VAL A 34 6.81 -14.88 0.22
C VAL A 34 5.76 -15.68 -0.53
N GLU A 35 5.69 -16.99 -0.27
CA GLU A 35 4.71 -17.89 -0.87
C GLU A 35 3.28 -17.48 -0.53
N GLU A 36 2.97 -17.32 0.76
CA GLU A 36 1.64 -16.88 1.20
C GLU A 36 1.28 -15.49 0.66
N LEU A 37 2.24 -14.55 0.63
CA LEU A 37 2.02 -13.24 0.03
C LEU A 37 1.61 -13.37 -1.45
N ARG A 38 2.31 -14.19 -2.24
CA ARG A 38 1.99 -14.39 -3.66
C ARG A 38 0.62 -15.05 -3.83
N GLU A 39 0.30 -16.06 -3.01
CA GLU A 39 -1.02 -16.72 -3.03
C GLU A 39 -2.15 -15.73 -2.75
N LYS A 40 -2.02 -14.90 -1.72
CA LYS A 40 -3.00 -13.85 -1.41
C LYS A 40 -3.15 -12.83 -2.53
N LEU A 41 -2.04 -12.40 -3.13
CA LEU A 41 -2.07 -11.47 -4.25
C LEU A 41 -2.71 -12.08 -5.51
N CYS A 42 -2.45 -13.36 -5.79
CA CYS A 42 -3.10 -14.13 -6.85
C CYS A 42 -4.62 -14.19 -6.61
N GLU A 43 -5.04 -14.55 -5.39
CA GLU A 43 -6.45 -14.66 -5.00
C GLU A 43 -7.23 -13.34 -5.22
N ILE A 44 -6.69 -12.20 -4.76
CA ILE A 44 -7.40 -10.91 -4.86
C ILE A 44 -7.36 -10.31 -6.26
N SER A 45 -6.37 -10.66 -7.09
CA SER A 45 -6.15 -10.03 -8.40
C SER A 45 -6.62 -10.86 -9.58
N GLY A 46 -6.72 -12.18 -9.40
CA GLY A 46 -6.95 -13.16 -10.46
C GLY A 46 -5.76 -13.38 -11.39
N ILE A 47 -4.58 -12.82 -11.09
CA ILE A 47 -3.35 -13.02 -11.87
C ILE A 47 -2.75 -14.39 -11.48
N PRO A 48 -2.45 -15.29 -12.44
CA PRO A 48 -1.78 -16.55 -12.16
C PRO A 48 -0.46 -16.37 -11.42
N LEU A 49 -0.12 -17.30 -10.52
CA LEU A 49 1.09 -17.21 -9.68
C LEU A 49 2.37 -17.09 -10.49
N GLU A 50 2.42 -17.73 -11.65
CA GLU A 50 3.52 -17.70 -12.61
C GLU A 50 3.72 -16.31 -13.19
N ASP A 51 2.65 -15.54 -13.39
CA ASP A 51 2.64 -14.23 -14.04
C ASP A 51 2.66 -13.07 -13.05
N LEU A 52 2.43 -13.36 -11.78
CA LEU A 52 2.51 -12.41 -10.68
C LEU A 52 3.96 -12.01 -10.37
N GLU A 53 4.24 -10.72 -10.46
CA GLU A 53 5.44 -10.09 -9.90
C GLU A 53 5.07 -9.11 -8.79
N PHE A 54 5.93 -9.01 -7.79
CA PHE A 54 5.77 -8.04 -6.70
C PHE A 54 7.09 -7.37 -6.36
N ALA A 55 7.01 -6.21 -5.72
CA ALA A 55 8.13 -5.45 -5.21
C ALA A 55 7.74 -4.74 -3.92
N LYS A 56 8.73 -4.50 -3.05
CA LYS A 56 8.51 -3.66 -1.86
C LYS A 56 8.58 -2.18 -2.22
N GLY A 57 7.64 -1.40 -1.71
CA GLY A 57 7.68 0.06 -1.80
C GLY A 57 8.87 0.67 -1.06
N LYS A 58 9.48 1.69 -1.66
CA LYS A 58 10.60 2.44 -1.06
C LYS A 58 10.09 3.58 -0.17
N GLY A 59 10.86 3.92 0.85
CA GLY A 59 10.57 5.05 1.75
C GLY A 59 9.45 4.77 2.76
N THR A 60 8.87 5.84 3.29
CA THR A 60 7.77 5.77 4.27
C THR A 60 6.43 5.74 3.55
N PHE A 61 5.39 5.17 4.21
CA PHE A 61 4.01 5.23 3.73
C PHE A 61 3.64 6.66 3.27
N PRO A 62 2.99 6.83 2.10
CA PRO A 62 2.39 5.79 1.25
C PRO A 62 3.34 5.15 0.23
N CYS A 63 4.66 5.27 0.40
CA CYS A 63 5.68 4.80 -0.54
C CYS A 63 5.45 5.39 -1.93
N ASP A 64 5.28 6.71 -1.98
CA ASP A 64 5.00 7.42 -3.21
C ASP A 64 6.08 7.20 -4.27
N ILE A 65 5.64 6.75 -5.43
CA ILE A 65 6.47 6.52 -6.60
C ILE A 65 5.73 7.00 -7.84
N SER A 66 6.46 7.54 -8.81
CA SER A 66 5.92 7.95 -10.10
C SER A 66 5.46 6.73 -10.90
N VAL A 67 4.30 6.80 -11.55
CA VAL A 67 3.88 5.76 -12.52
C VAL A 67 4.83 5.63 -13.72
N LEU A 68 5.63 6.66 -14.00
CA LEU A 68 6.67 6.61 -15.03
C LEU A 68 7.91 5.84 -14.58
N ASP A 69 8.17 5.80 -13.26
CA ASP A 69 9.41 5.27 -12.71
C ASP A 69 9.20 3.88 -12.08
N ILE A 70 7.99 3.58 -11.59
CA ILE A 70 7.67 2.34 -10.87
C ILE A 70 8.08 1.05 -11.60
N HIS A 71 8.04 1.06 -12.93
CA HIS A 71 8.41 -0.10 -13.73
C HIS A 71 9.92 -0.42 -13.61
N GLN A 72 10.78 0.60 -13.46
CA GLN A 72 12.24 0.47 -13.48
C GLN A 72 12.88 0.63 -12.10
N ASP A 73 12.29 1.50 -11.26
CA ASP A 73 12.88 1.89 -9.97
C ASP A 73 12.62 0.88 -8.85
N LEU A 74 11.62 -0.01 -9.00
CA LEU A 74 11.36 -1.06 -8.03
C LEU A 74 12.10 -2.35 -8.38
N ASP A 75 12.52 -3.07 -7.33
CA ASP A 75 13.13 -4.39 -7.46
C ASP A 75 12.04 -5.44 -7.57
N TRP A 76 11.61 -5.69 -8.81
CA TRP A 76 10.55 -6.64 -9.14
C TRP A 76 11.04 -8.08 -8.97
N ASN A 77 10.20 -8.90 -8.35
CA ASN A 77 10.41 -10.34 -8.16
C ASN A 77 11.67 -10.68 -7.34
N PRO A 78 11.77 -10.18 -6.10
CA PRO A 78 12.92 -10.36 -5.23
C PRO A 78 13.16 -11.86 -4.94
N LYS A 79 14.42 -12.28 -4.99
CA LYS A 79 14.83 -13.69 -4.86
C LYS A 79 15.01 -14.10 -3.41
N VAL A 80 13.93 -14.02 -2.63
CA VAL A 80 13.88 -14.43 -1.22
C VAL A 80 12.66 -15.28 -0.93
N SER A 81 12.75 -16.15 0.07
CA SER A 81 11.64 -17.01 0.52
C SER A 81 10.89 -16.44 1.72
N THR A 82 11.52 -15.60 2.53
CA THR A 82 10.92 -14.96 3.71
C THR A 82 10.90 -13.45 3.59
N LEU A 83 9.90 -12.80 4.20
CA LEU A 83 9.68 -11.36 4.03
C LEU A 83 10.66 -10.50 4.83
N ASN A 84 11.22 -11.04 5.91
CA ASN A 84 12.13 -10.33 6.82
C ASN A 84 13.60 -10.27 6.34
N VAL A 85 13.90 -10.78 5.14
CA VAL A 85 15.26 -10.81 4.56
C VAL A 85 15.42 -9.74 3.49
N TRP A 86 16.65 -9.24 3.29
CA TRP A 86 16.98 -8.31 2.19
C TRP A 86 16.65 -8.95 0.84
N PRO A 87 16.02 -8.24 -0.11
CA PRO A 87 15.77 -6.79 -0.13
C PRO A 87 14.43 -6.38 0.51
N LEU A 88 13.64 -7.31 1.02
CA LEU A 88 12.32 -7.05 1.58
C LEU A 88 12.40 -6.45 2.99
N TYR A 89 13.06 -7.06 3.97
CA TYR A 89 13.10 -6.53 5.36
C TYR A 89 11.72 -6.03 5.86
N ILE A 90 10.70 -6.87 5.74
CA ILE A 90 9.35 -6.61 6.26
C ILE A 90 9.24 -7.35 7.58
N CYS A 91 9.29 -6.59 8.66
CA CYS A 91 9.26 -7.11 10.03
C CYS A 91 7.98 -6.71 10.78
N ASP A 92 7.31 -5.65 10.32
CA ASP A 92 6.19 -5.00 10.99
C ASP A 92 5.07 -4.69 10.00
N ASP A 93 3.87 -4.43 10.53
CA ASP A 93 2.68 -4.09 9.76
C ASP A 93 2.83 -2.78 8.96
N GLY A 94 2.02 -2.65 7.92
CA GLY A 94 1.90 -1.44 7.11
C GLY A 94 2.93 -1.31 5.99
N ALA A 95 3.78 -2.33 5.78
CA ALA A 95 4.66 -2.36 4.62
C ALA A 95 3.87 -2.30 3.31
N VAL A 96 4.31 -1.46 2.37
CA VAL A 96 3.67 -1.33 1.07
C VAL A 96 4.27 -2.33 0.08
N ILE A 97 3.41 -3.12 -0.56
CA ILE A 97 3.75 -4.05 -1.63
C ILE A 97 3.12 -3.58 -2.93
N PHE A 98 3.93 -3.39 -3.96
CA PHE A 98 3.44 -3.23 -5.33
C PHE A 98 3.41 -4.58 -6.02
N TYR A 99 2.40 -4.84 -6.83
CA TYR A 99 2.34 -6.05 -7.64
C TYR A 99 1.82 -5.75 -9.05
N ARG A 100 2.19 -6.59 -10.01
CA ARG A 100 1.79 -6.46 -11.42
C ARG A 100 1.64 -7.83 -12.07
N ASP A 101 0.95 -7.83 -13.19
CA ASP A 101 0.99 -8.92 -14.15
C ASP A 101 2.20 -8.69 -15.07
N LYS A 102 3.11 -9.66 -15.15
CA LYS A 102 4.31 -9.55 -16.01
C LYS A 102 3.98 -9.67 -17.50
N THR A 103 2.80 -10.21 -17.84
CA THR A 103 2.33 -10.36 -19.22
C THR A 103 1.69 -9.09 -19.76
N GLU A 104 1.38 -8.13 -18.86
CA GLU A 104 0.80 -6.84 -19.23
C GLU A 104 1.86 -5.93 -19.86
N GLU A 105 1.63 -5.51 -21.11
CA GLU A 105 2.53 -4.63 -21.82
C GLU A 105 2.45 -3.20 -21.28
N LEU A 106 3.61 -2.53 -21.21
CA LEU A 106 3.70 -1.14 -20.82
C LEU A 106 3.10 -0.26 -21.92
N MET A 107 2.18 0.63 -21.56
CA MET A 107 1.56 1.54 -22.52
C MET A 107 2.60 2.42 -23.22
N GLU A 108 2.55 2.45 -24.55
CA GLU A 108 3.31 3.43 -25.33
C GLU A 108 2.70 4.82 -25.16
N LEU A 109 3.51 5.76 -24.68
CA LEU A 109 3.10 7.15 -24.46
C LEU A 109 3.66 8.03 -25.57
N THR A 110 2.83 8.94 -26.08
CA THR A 110 3.35 10.05 -26.89
C THR A 110 4.14 11.04 -26.01
N ASP A 111 4.96 11.88 -26.63
CA ASP A 111 5.73 12.91 -25.91
C ASP A 111 4.81 13.86 -25.11
N GLU A 112 3.65 14.21 -25.66
CA GLU A 112 2.64 15.03 -24.99
C GLU A 112 2.09 14.32 -23.74
N GLN A 113 1.66 13.06 -23.88
CA GLN A 113 1.11 12.28 -22.77
C GLN A 113 2.14 12.06 -21.67
N ARG A 114 3.39 11.76 -22.07
CA ARG A 114 4.51 11.60 -21.14
C ARG A 114 4.79 12.90 -20.38
N ASN A 115 4.77 14.04 -21.07
CA ASN A 115 4.96 15.35 -20.44
C ASN A 115 3.82 15.72 -19.48
N GLU A 116 2.57 15.41 -19.84
CA GLU A 116 1.41 15.60 -18.95
C GLU A 116 1.51 14.74 -17.69
N LEU A 117 1.86 13.46 -17.84
CA LEU A 117 2.09 12.55 -16.72
C LEU A 117 3.24 13.03 -15.84
N MET A 118 4.36 13.48 -16.41
CA MET A 118 5.47 14.04 -15.64
C MET A 118 5.04 15.24 -14.80
N LYS A 119 4.27 16.18 -15.38
CA LYS A 119 3.76 17.35 -14.65
C LYS A 119 2.82 16.92 -13.52
N LYS A 120 1.90 15.99 -13.81
CA LYS A 120 0.93 15.47 -12.83
C LYS A 120 1.64 14.78 -11.66
N GLU A 121 2.55 13.86 -11.94
CA GLU A 121 3.29 13.11 -10.92
C GLU A 121 4.22 14.02 -10.12
N SER A 122 4.91 14.97 -10.76
CA SER A 122 5.73 15.98 -10.06
C SER A 122 4.89 16.78 -9.07
N SER A 123 3.70 17.22 -9.47
CA SER A 123 2.79 17.96 -8.59
C SER A 123 2.25 17.10 -7.43
N ARG A 124 2.02 15.80 -7.68
CA ARG A 124 1.53 14.85 -6.67
C ARG A 124 2.60 14.57 -5.62
N LEU A 125 3.83 14.29 -6.05
CA LEU A 125 4.97 13.99 -5.18
C LEU A 125 5.39 15.19 -4.32
N GLN A 126 5.26 16.41 -4.83
CA GLN A 126 5.48 17.63 -4.03
C GLN A 126 4.44 17.81 -2.91
N LYS A 127 3.19 17.41 -3.13
CA LYS A 127 2.12 17.51 -2.12
C LYS A 127 2.34 16.54 -0.97
N THR A 128 2.80 15.33 -1.25
CA THR A 128 3.08 14.33 -0.20
C THR A 128 4.43 14.54 0.49
N GLY A 129 5.34 15.33 -0.10
CA GLY A 129 6.56 15.82 0.54
C GLY A 129 6.34 16.86 1.66
N HIS A 130 5.10 17.27 1.94
CA HIS A 130 4.81 18.07 3.12
C HIS A 130 4.94 17.16 4.34
N ARG A 131 6.14 17.19 4.94
CA ARG A 131 6.39 16.89 6.36
C ARG A 131 5.12 17.24 7.13
N VAL A 132 4.57 16.28 7.87
CA VAL A 132 3.57 16.55 8.91
C VAL A 132 4.04 17.79 9.64
N THR A 133 3.39 18.92 9.39
CA THR A 133 3.62 20.13 10.14
C THR A 133 2.98 19.85 11.47
N TYR A 134 3.71 19.17 12.35
CA TYR A 134 3.37 19.11 13.75
C TYR A 134 3.19 20.55 14.16
N SER A 135 1.94 20.97 14.29
CA SER A 135 1.65 22.27 14.83
C SER A 135 2.15 22.18 16.28
N PRO A 136 3.06 23.06 16.74
CA PRO A 136 3.52 23.03 18.13
C PRO A 136 2.39 23.35 19.14
N ARG A 137 1.16 23.58 18.66
CA ARG A 137 0.00 23.79 19.51
C ARG A 137 -0.33 22.47 20.19
N LYS A 138 -0.19 22.48 21.52
CA LYS A 138 -0.68 21.47 22.46
C LYS A 138 -1.98 20.87 21.94
N GLU A 139 -1.93 19.59 21.59
CA GLU A 139 -3.11 18.82 21.25
C GLU A 139 -4.12 18.96 22.41
N LYS A 140 -5.37 19.28 22.07
CA LYS A 140 -6.46 19.28 23.06
C LYS A 140 -7.15 17.93 22.99
N ALA A 141 -7.53 17.39 24.15
CA ALA A 141 -8.29 16.15 24.21
C ALA A 141 -9.58 16.26 23.37
N LEU A 142 -9.81 15.28 22.51
CA LEU A 142 -11.05 15.16 21.75
C LEU A 142 -12.15 14.71 22.71
N LYS A 143 -13.17 15.55 22.92
CA LYS A 143 -14.32 15.21 23.76
C LYS A 143 -15.42 14.63 22.88
N ILE A 144 -15.64 13.32 22.98
CA ILE A 144 -16.71 12.61 22.30
C ILE A 144 -17.94 12.64 23.22
N TYR A 145 -19.03 13.23 22.74
CA TYR A 145 -20.32 13.19 23.42
C TYR A 145 -21.10 11.98 22.92
N LEU A 146 -21.54 11.13 23.83
CA LEU A 146 -22.47 10.04 23.53
C LEU A 146 -23.88 10.61 23.71
N ASP A 147 -24.54 10.97 22.62
CA ASP A 147 -25.96 11.31 22.68
C ASP A 147 -26.76 10.04 22.95
N GLY A 148 -27.41 9.98 24.12
CA GLY A 148 -28.46 8.99 24.40
C GLY A 148 -28.20 8.01 25.54
N ALA A 149 -27.71 8.47 26.70
CA ALA A 149 -28.11 7.78 27.92
C ALA A 149 -29.63 8.01 28.10
N PRO A 150 -30.48 6.95 28.10
CA PRO A 150 -31.90 7.14 28.35
C PRO A 150 -32.06 7.71 29.75
N ASN A 151 -32.66 8.90 29.81
CA ASN A 151 -33.01 9.58 31.04
C ASN A 151 -34.03 8.68 31.78
N LYS A 152 -33.55 7.85 32.72
CA LYS A 152 -34.42 7.12 33.63
C LYS A 152 -34.77 8.05 34.79
N ASP A 153 -35.72 8.94 34.53
CA ASP A 153 -36.57 9.49 35.56
C ASP A 153 -38.00 9.55 35.04
N ALA A 154 -38.75 8.49 35.36
CA ALA A 154 -40.21 8.47 35.33
C ALA A 154 -40.69 7.46 36.39
N THR A 155 -40.98 7.99 37.58
CA THR A 155 -42.14 7.69 38.46
C THR A 155 -42.59 6.24 38.69
N GLN A 156 -42.49 5.80 39.96
CA GLN A 156 -43.44 4.94 40.73
C GLN A 156 -42.81 4.80 42.15
N ASP A 157 -43.44 5.03 43.31
CA ASP A 157 -44.81 5.16 43.79
C ASP A 157 -44.79 6.13 45.00
#